data_AF-A0AAU9WLQ9-F1
#
_entry.id   AF-A0AAU9WLQ9-F1
#
_cell.length_a   1.000
_cell.length_b   1.000
_cell.length_c   1.000
_cell.angle_alpha   90.00
_cell.angle_beta   90.00
_cell.angle_gamma   90.00
#
_symmetry.space_group_name_H-M   'P 1'
#
loop_
_entity.id
_entity.type
_entity.pdbx_description
1 polymer ?
#
loop_
_entity_poly.entity_id
_entity_poly.type
_entity_poly.pdbx_seq_one_letter_code
_entity_poly.pdbx_strand_id
1 'polypeptide(L)'
;MSNLELPFRSLAAVITGTSALLIMNIVSIIGNILVCLAVYRNPNLRSTTNLYIIALAVSDLICVTVEMPLASAVFIIGKWDFGDALCQIQGFVDAFASYVTPATMALTAFNRYMRIVKTNHYNRVFSSLRSKIWLSCVWLFLFLYLLVGRLTGWNKFQFIPGYAVCSIAFVKNENRIIHYFLMFGILFVLPLSVGCFSYCKLFVTILLFMSATINPVIYATTNLHFRKEFVK
;
A
#
# COMPACT_ATOMS: atom_id res chain seq x y z
N MET A 1 -28.16 18.94 -7.32
CA MET A 1 -27.19 18.88 -8.44
C MET A 1 -25.80 18.89 -7.83
N SER A 2 -25.14 17.73 -7.76
CA SER A 2 -23.77 17.65 -7.24
C SER A 2 -22.83 18.35 -8.23
N ASN A 3 -21.97 19.24 -7.74
CA ASN A 3 -20.94 19.91 -8.55
C ASN A 3 -20.02 18.84 -9.15
N LEU A 4 -20.25 18.49 -10.42
CA LEU A 4 -19.41 17.59 -11.20
C LEU A 4 -18.24 18.34 -11.85
N GLU A 5 -18.26 19.67 -11.77
CA GLU A 5 -17.26 20.55 -12.37
C GLU A 5 -16.10 20.81 -11.40
N LEU A 6 -14.89 20.83 -11.96
CA LEU A 6 -13.69 21.27 -11.28
C LEU A 6 -13.68 22.80 -11.16
N PRO A 7 -13.01 23.36 -10.14
CA PRO A 7 -12.81 24.80 -10.05
C PRO A 7 -12.03 25.33 -11.26
N PHE A 8 -12.13 26.65 -11.49
CA PHE A 8 -11.38 27.32 -12.55
C PHE A 8 -9.87 27.07 -12.38
N ARG A 9 -9.22 26.70 -13.48
CA ARG A 9 -7.79 26.35 -13.53
C ARG A 9 -7.19 27.05 -14.74
N SER A 10 -5.98 27.59 -14.58
CA SER A 10 -5.24 28.16 -15.71
C SER A 10 -4.89 27.07 -16.73
N LEU A 11 -4.76 27.45 -18.00
CA LEU A 11 -4.32 26.52 -19.05
C LEU A 11 -2.98 25.87 -18.69
N ALA A 12 -2.06 26.65 -18.12
CA ALA A 12 -0.78 26.15 -17.63
C ALA A 12 -0.96 25.02 -16.59
N ALA A 13 -1.83 25.20 -15.60
CA ALA A 13 -2.08 24.18 -14.57
C ALA A 13 -2.66 22.89 -15.16
N VAL A 14 -3.55 23.00 -16.15
CA VAL A 14 -4.13 21.84 -16.84
C VAL A 14 -3.05 21.08 -17.61
N ILE A 15 -2.22 21.78 -18.39
CA ILE A 15 -1.12 21.20 -19.16
C ILE A 15 -0.14 20.51 -18.20
N THR A 16 0.36 21.22 -17.19
CA THR A 16 1.36 20.66 -16.26
C THR A 16 0.82 19.47 -15.48
N GLY A 17 -0.42 19.56 -14.97
CA GLY A 17 -1.03 18.47 -14.20
C GLY A 17 -1.30 17.24 -15.04
N THR A 18 -1.86 17.42 -16.24
CA THR A 18 -2.13 16.31 -17.17
C THR A 18 -0.84 15.63 -17.61
N SER A 19 0.18 16.40 -18.01
CA SER A 19 1.48 15.83 -18.39
C SER A 19 2.11 15.04 -17.25
N ALA A 20 2.07 15.57 -16.02
CA ALA A 20 2.58 14.87 -14.85
C ALA A 20 1.82 13.55 -14.58
N LEU A 21 0.48 13.58 -14.63
CA LEU A 21 -0.35 12.38 -14.44
C LEU A 21 -0.06 11.31 -15.49
N LEU A 22 0.04 11.69 -16.76
CA LEU A 22 0.34 10.76 -17.85
C LEU A 22 1.74 10.15 -17.72
N ILE A 23 2.75 10.95 -17.35
CA ILE A 23 4.11 10.46 -17.11
C ILE A 23 4.12 9.49 -15.93
N MET A 24 3.51 9.85 -14.80
CA MET A 24 3.42 8.97 -13.63
C MET A 24 2.69 7.67 -13.97
N ASN A 25 1.64 7.73 -14.77
CA ASN A 25 0.89 6.57 -15.22
C ASN A 25 1.75 5.61 -16.05
N ILE A 26 2.44 6.12 -17.08
CA ILE A 26 3.31 5.32 -17.95
C ILE A 26 4.45 4.68 -17.14
N VAL A 27 5.14 5.48 -16.32
CA VAL A 27 6.25 4.99 -15.48
C VAL A 27 5.76 3.91 -14.52
N SER A 28 4.60 4.11 -13.89
CA SER A 28 4.04 3.14 -12.94
C SER A 28 3.59 1.84 -13.62
N ILE A 29 2.99 1.91 -14.81
CA ILE A 29 2.65 0.71 -15.60
C ILE A 29 3.91 -0.08 -15.93
N ILE A 30 4.92 0.58 -16.50
CA ILE A 30 6.17 -0.08 -16.91
C ILE A 30 6.86 -0.68 -15.69
N GLY A 31 7.05 0.11 -14.63
CA GLY A 31 7.73 -0.32 -13.41
C GLY A 31 7.07 -1.53 -12.75
N ASN A 32 5.75 -1.49 -12.57
CA ASN A 32 5.05 -2.58 -11.89
C ASN A 32 4.94 -3.85 -12.75
N ILE A 33 4.81 -3.72 -14.09
CA ILE A 33 4.92 -4.88 -14.99
C ILE A 33 6.29 -5.51 -14.90
N LEU A 34 7.37 -4.71 -14.89
CA LEU A 34 8.74 -5.22 -14.76
C LEU A 34 8.96 -5.95 -13.45
N VAL A 35 8.42 -5.46 -12.33
CA VAL A 35 8.48 -6.15 -11.03
C VAL A 35 7.81 -7.54 -11.12
N CYS A 36 6.60 -7.61 -11.65
CA CYS A 36 5.88 -8.87 -11.85
C CYS A 36 6.65 -9.83 -12.77
N LEU A 37 7.18 -9.31 -13.89
CA LEU A 37 7.93 -10.09 -14.87
C LEU A 37 9.25 -10.62 -14.29
N ALA A 38 9.96 -9.82 -13.49
CA ALA A 38 11.22 -10.22 -12.86
C ALA A 38 11.03 -11.43 -11.94
N VAL A 39 10.00 -11.42 -11.09
CA VAL A 39 9.72 -12.55 -10.19
C VAL A 39 9.17 -13.76 -10.95
N TYR A 40 8.39 -13.54 -12.01
CA TYR A 40 7.91 -14.62 -12.88
C TYR A 40 9.06 -15.34 -13.59
N ARG A 41 9.97 -14.58 -14.22
CA ARG A 41 11.11 -15.08 -15.00
C ARG A 41 12.20 -15.71 -14.14
N ASN A 42 12.43 -15.21 -12.93
CA ASN A 42 13.53 -15.67 -12.08
C ASN A 42 13.00 -16.48 -10.86
N PRO A 43 13.13 -17.83 -10.88
CA PRO A 43 12.71 -18.67 -9.76
C PRO A 43 13.39 -18.34 -8.43
N ASN A 44 14.62 -17.81 -8.45
CA ASN A 44 15.35 -17.42 -7.24
C ASN A 44 14.69 -16.24 -6.52
N LEU A 45 13.85 -15.47 -7.21
CA LEU A 45 13.07 -14.38 -6.63
C LEU A 45 11.73 -14.86 -6.05
N ARG A 46 11.36 -16.14 -6.15
CA ARG A 46 10.06 -16.64 -5.64
C ARG A 46 10.09 -16.91 -4.14
N SER A 47 10.29 -15.84 -3.37
CA SER A 47 10.27 -15.85 -1.90
C SER A 47 8.94 -15.30 -1.35
N THR A 48 8.65 -15.63 -0.10
CA THR A 48 7.51 -15.06 0.67
C THR A 48 7.54 -13.53 0.74
N THR A 49 8.74 -12.93 0.81
CA THR A 49 8.90 -11.47 0.79
C THR A 49 8.51 -10.90 -0.56
N ASN A 50 8.96 -11.52 -1.65
CA ASN A 50 8.68 -11.05 -3.00
C ASN A 50 7.23 -11.30 -3.43
N LEU A 51 6.53 -12.24 -2.77
CA LEU A 51 5.07 -12.38 -2.91
C LEU A 51 4.35 -11.08 -2.51
N TYR A 52 4.74 -10.43 -1.41
CA TYR A 52 4.13 -9.15 -1.00
C TYR A 52 4.53 -8.01 -1.95
N ILE A 53 5.74 -8.04 -2.51
CA ILE A 53 6.17 -7.06 -3.52
C ILE A 53 5.33 -7.19 -4.80
N ILE A 54 5.08 -8.43 -5.26
CA ILE A 54 4.17 -8.66 -6.40
C ILE A 54 2.76 -8.16 -6.05
N ALA A 55 2.27 -8.42 -4.84
CA ALA A 55 0.95 -7.96 -4.44
C ALA A 55 0.83 -6.42 -4.48
N LEU A 56 1.86 -5.69 -4.03
CA LEU A 56 1.94 -4.24 -4.20
C LEU A 56 1.89 -3.85 -5.67
N ALA A 57 2.73 -4.47 -6.51
CA ALA A 57 2.75 -4.19 -7.94
C ALA A 57 1.40 -4.47 -8.62
N VAL A 58 0.67 -5.52 -8.20
CA VAL A 58 -0.69 -5.81 -8.70
C VAL A 58 -1.68 -4.73 -8.26
N SER A 59 -1.62 -4.28 -7.00
CA SER A 59 -2.47 -3.19 -6.51
C SER A 59 -2.22 -1.90 -7.30
N ASP A 60 -0.95 -1.55 -7.52
CA ASP A 60 -0.57 -0.37 -8.29
C ASP A 60 -1.03 -0.50 -9.76
N LEU A 61 -0.92 -1.70 -10.36
CA LEU A 61 -1.41 -1.95 -11.72
C LEU A 61 -2.94 -1.75 -11.82
N ILE A 62 -3.71 -2.11 -10.80
CA ILE A 62 -5.15 -1.86 -10.76
C ILE A 62 -5.44 -0.35 -10.70
N CYS A 63 -4.70 0.42 -9.88
CA CYS A 63 -4.83 1.88 -9.82
C CYS A 63 -4.51 2.55 -11.16
N VAL A 64 -3.35 2.25 -11.73
CA VAL A 64 -2.88 2.93 -12.95
C VAL A 64 -3.70 2.56 -14.19
N THR A 65 -4.45 1.45 -14.15
CA THR A 65 -5.32 1.04 -15.26
C THR A 65 -6.73 1.62 -15.17
N VAL A 66 -7.24 1.86 -13.96
CA VAL A 66 -8.61 2.34 -13.75
C VAL A 66 -8.65 3.78 -13.26
N GLU A 67 -8.01 4.07 -12.15
CA GLU A 67 -8.11 5.34 -11.43
C GLU A 67 -7.39 6.47 -12.17
N MET A 68 -6.10 6.28 -12.46
CA MET A 68 -5.28 7.35 -13.06
C MET A 68 -5.73 7.79 -14.46
N PRO A 69 -6.19 6.91 -15.38
CA PRO A 69 -6.68 7.34 -16.69
C PRO A 69 -7.96 8.16 -16.57
N LEU A 70 -8.89 7.76 -15.68
CA LEU A 70 -10.11 8.51 -15.43
C LEU A 70 -9.81 9.86 -14.77
N ALA A 71 -8.92 9.90 -13.77
CA ALA A 71 -8.46 11.14 -13.15
C ALA A 71 -7.83 12.10 -14.17
N SER A 72 -6.97 11.57 -15.06
CA SER A 72 -6.35 12.36 -16.13
C SER A 72 -7.39 12.93 -17.09
N ALA A 73 -8.37 12.12 -17.50
CA ALA A 73 -9.43 12.56 -18.39
C ALA A 73 -10.32 13.64 -17.74
N VAL A 74 -10.67 13.49 -16.46
CA VAL A 74 -11.38 14.51 -15.68
C VAL A 74 -10.56 15.80 -15.59
N PHE A 75 -9.25 15.69 -15.40
CA PHE A 75 -8.37 16.85 -15.33
C PHE A 75 -8.37 17.66 -16.64
N ILE A 76 -8.40 16.97 -17.78
CA ILE A 76 -8.48 17.58 -19.12
C ILE A 76 -9.87 18.19 -19.36
N ILE A 77 -10.93 17.40 -19.17
CA ILE A 77 -12.32 17.78 -19.50
C ILE A 77 -12.82 18.89 -18.56
N GLY A 78 -12.36 18.89 -17.32
CA GLY A 78 -12.78 19.84 -16.30
C GLY A 78 -14.05 19.45 -15.54
N LYS A 79 -14.61 18.28 -15.82
CA LYS A 79 -15.77 17.74 -15.11
C LYS A 79 -15.79 16.22 -15.13
N TRP A 80 -16.56 15.63 -14.24
CA TRP A 80 -16.91 14.21 -14.29
C TRP A 80 -18.07 13.96 -15.27
N ASP A 81 -17.79 13.27 -16.38
CA ASP A 81 -18.78 13.00 -17.46
C ASP A 81 -18.93 11.50 -17.77
N PHE A 82 -18.41 10.62 -16.90
CA PHE A 82 -18.33 9.16 -17.13
C PHE A 82 -19.50 8.38 -16.52
N GLY A 83 -20.49 9.07 -15.93
CA GLY A 83 -21.65 8.47 -15.28
C GLY A 83 -21.37 7.91 -13.88
N ASP A 84 -22.42 7.46 -13.18
CA ASP A 84 -22.32 6.97 -11.80
C ASP A 84 -21.62 5.62 -11.69
N ALA A 85 -21.86 4.70 -12.62
CA ALA A 85 -21.28 3.35 -12.58
C ALA A 85 -19.74 3.39 -12.58
N LEU A 86 -19.12 4.17 -13.47
CA LEU A 86 -17.67 4.35 -13.50
C LEU A 86 -17.17 5.10 -12.26
N CYS A 87 -17.97 5.98 -11.67
CA CYS A 87 -17.61 6.67 -10.43
C CYS A 87 -17.58 5.71 -9.24
N GLN A 88 -18.54 4.78 -9.16
CA GLN A 88 -18.54 3.72 -8.15
C GLN A 88 -17.32 2.80 -8.31
N ILE A 89 -16.97 2.43 -9.54
CA ILE A 89 -15.80 1.59 -9.82
C ILE A 89 -14.50 2.33 -9.46
N GLN A 90 -14.32 3.56 -9.94
CA GLN A 90 -13.12 4.35 -9.67
C GLN A 90 -12.94 4.59 -8.17
N GLY A 91 -13.99 5.04 -7.48
CA GLY A 91 -13.89 5.32 -6.04
C GLY A 91 -13.65 4.06 -5.21
N PHE A 92 -14.18 2.92 -5.64
CA PHE A 92 -13.88 1.64 -4.99
C PHE A 92 -12.41 1.25 -5.16
N VAL A 93 -11.87 1.36 -6.38
CA VAL A 93 -10.47 1.06 -6.67
C VAL A 93 -9.53 1.98 -5.91
N ASP A 94 -9.79 3.29 -5.95
CA ASP A 94 -9.02 4.33 -5.22
C ASP A 94 -8.95 4.01 -3.71
N ALA A 95 -10.11 3.78 -3.09
CA ALA A 95 -10.19 3.45 -1.68
C ALA A 95 -9.51 2.11 -1.35
N PHE A 96 -9.74 1.08 -2.16
CA PHE A 96 -9.17 -0.25 -1.93
C PHE A 96 -7.65 -0.22 -1.97
N ALA A 97 -7.06 0.41 -2.99
CA ALA A 97 -5.62 0.48 -3.12
C ALA A 97 -4.97 1.36 -2.03
N SER A 98 -5.61 2.49 -1.69
CA SER A 98 -5.17 3.36 -0.59
C SER A 98 -5.06 2.62 0.75
N TYR A 99 -5.88 1.59 0.96
CA TYR A 99 -5.89 0.76 2.17
C TYR A 99 -4.96 -0.44 2.08
N VAL A 100 -4.94 -1.11 0.93
CA VAL A 100 -4.15 -2.33 0.72
C VAL A 100 -2.66 -2.05 0.71
N THR A 101 -2.22 -0.93 0.12
CA THR A 101 -0.81 -0.56 0.00
C THR A 101 -0.10 -0.47 1.36
N PRO A 102 -0.52 0.40 2.30
CA PRO A 102 0.15 0.51 3.60
C PRO A 102 0.09 -0.81 4.40
N ALA A 103 -1.04 -1.53 4.37
CA ALA A 103 -1.17 -2.82 5.04
C ALA A 103 -0.19 -3.86 4.48
N THR A 104 -0.04 -3.92 3.16
CA THR A 104 0.89 -4.84 2.47
C THR A 104 2.35 -4.42 2.69
N MET A 105 2.65 -3.12 2.74
CA MET A 105 3.98 -2.60 3.09
C MET A 105 4.38 -2.98 4.51
N ALA A 106 3.48 -2.84 5.48
CA ALA A 106 3.72 -3.25 6.86
C ALA A 106 3.92 -4.77 6.98
N LEU A 107 3.12 -5.56 6.27
CA LEU A 107 3.29 -7.01 6.22
C LEU A 107 4.64 -7.41 5.60
N THR A 108 5.07 -6.69 4.57
CA THR A 108 6.40 -6.86 3.95
C THR A 108 7.52 -6.54 4.94
N ALA A 109 7.41 -5.42 5.66
CA ALA A 109 8.38 -5.00 6.67
C ALA A 109 8.47 -6.03 7.81
N PHE A 110 7.33 -6.46 8.33
CA PHE A 110 7.26 -7.46 9.39
C PHE A 110 7.80 -8.82 8.93
N ASN A 111 7.51 -9.24 7.70
CA ASN A 111 8.08 -10.46 7.12
C ASN A 111 9.62 -10.41 7.06
N ARG A 112 10.18 -9.29 6.60
CA ARG A 112 11.64 -9.08 6.55
C ARG A 112 12.26 -9.07 7.94
N TYR A 113 11.64 -8.37 8.88
CA TYR A 113 12.06 -8.36 10.28
C TYR A 113 12.10 -9.78 10.86
N MET A 114 11.03 -10.56 10.69
CA MET A 114 10.99 -11.92 11.21
C MET A 114 12.05 -12.81 10.55
N ARG A 115 12.28 -12.65 9.25
CA ARG A 115 13.26 -13.44 8.50
C ARG A 115 14.71 -13.18 8.92
N ILE A 116 15.04 -11.93 9.21
CA ILE A 116 16.43 -11.49 9.43
C ILE A 116 16.76 -11.39 10.93
N VAL A 117 15.84 -10.86 11.74
CA VAL A 117 16.07 -10.59 13.17
C VAL A 117 15.58 -11.74 14.06
N LYS A 118 14.52 -12.45 13.64
CA LYS A 118 13.86 -13.51 14.44
C LYS A 118 13.83 -14.85 13.71
N THR A 119 14.96 -15.24 13.11
CA THR A 119 15.11 -16.43 12.25
C THR A 119 14.51 -17.71 12.87
N ASN A 120 14.73 -17.94 14.18
CA ASN A 120 14.21 -19.12 14.89
C ASN A 120 12.67 -19.20 14.94
N HIS A 121 11.98 -18.07 14.84
CA HIS A 121 10.51 -17.99 14.84
C HIS A 121 9.92 -17.84 13.43
N TYR A 122 10.74 -17.51 12.44
CA TYR A 122 10.30 -17.19 11.09
C TYR A 122 9.42 -18.30 10.47
N ASN A 123 9.90 -19.54 10.47
CA ASN A 123 9.19 -20.67 9.86
C ASN A 123 7.87 -21.03 10.57
N ARG A 124 7.69 -20.61 11.83
CA ARG A 124 6.43 -20.79 12.56
C ARG A 124 5.37 -19.79 12.09
N VAL A 125 5.77 -18.55 11.80
CA VAL A 125 4.87 -17.45 11.42
C VAL A 125 4.68 -17.35 9.92
N PHE A 126 5.74 -17.52 9.14
CA PHE A 126 5.76 -17.36 7.70
C PHE A 126 6.19 -18.65 7.00
N SER A 127 5.41 -19.01 5.99
CA SER A 127 5.72 -20.03 4.98
C SER A 127 5.05 -19.59 3.67
N SER A 128 5.37 -20.21 2.53
CA SER A 128 4.73 -19.84 1.26
C SER A 128 3.21 -19.91 1.31
N LEU A 129 2.65 -20.89 2.04
CA LEU A 129 1.21 -21.00 2.26
C LEU A 129 0.69 -19.94 3.25
N ARG A 130 1.34 -19.80 4.42
CA ARG A 130 0.90 -18.82 5.44
C ARG A 130 0.98 -17.38 4.93
N SER A 131 2.01 -17.03 4.17
CA SER A 131 2.13 -15.70 3.55
C SER A 131 1.00 -15.41 2.57
N LYS A 132 0.60 -16.39 1.76
CA LYS A 132 -0.58 -16.26 0.89
C LYS A 132 -1.85 -16.06 1.71
N ILE A 133 -2.03 -16.85 2.78
CA ILE A 133 -3.18 -16.71 3.68
C ILE A 133 -3.20 -15.30 4.31
N TRP A 134 -2.09 -14.84 4.89
CA TRP A 134 -1.99 -13.49 5.47
C TRP A 134 -2.37 -12.41 4.45
N LEU A 135 -1.80 -12.48 3.25
CA LEU A 135 -2.10 -11.53 2.18
C LEU A 135 -3.59 -11.57 1.79
N SER A 136 -4.11 -12.76 1.50
CA SER A 136 -5.50 -12.96 1.11
C SER A 136 -6.48 -12.50 2.18
N CYS A 137 -6.20 -12.77 3.47
CA CYS A 137 -7.03 -12.31 4.57
C CYS A 137 -7.06 -10.79 4.66
N VAL A 138 -5.92 -10.10 4.54
CA VAL A 138 -5.85 -8.63 4.58
C VAL A 138 -6.61 -8.02 3.40
N TRP A 139 -6.36 -8.52 2.18
CA TRP A 139 -7.01 -8.01 0.97
C TRP A 139 -8.52 -8.27 0.99
N LEU A 140 -8.94 -9.48 1.35
CA LEU A 140 -10.35 -9.83 1.43
C LEU A 140 -11.06 -9.04 2.53
N PHE A 141 -10.43 -8.83 3.68
CA PHE A 141 -11.00 -8.00 4.75
C PHE A 141 -11.26 -6.56 4.27
N LEU A 142 -10.29 -5.95 3.58
CA LEU A 142 -10.44 -4.58 3.05
C LEU A 142 -11.48 -4.50 1.94
N PHE A 143 -11.49 -5.48 1.04
CA PHE A 143 -12.50 -5.59 -0.02
C PHE A 143 -13.91 -5.73 0.57
N LEU A 144 -14.10 -6.64 1.52
CA LEU A 144 -15.38 -6.86 2.18
C LEU A 144 -15.80 -5.64 3.01
N TYR A 145 -14.87 -4.97 3.68
CA TYR A 145 -15.17 -3.74 4.42
C TYR A 145 -15.78 -2.66 3.50
N LEU A 146 -15.17 -2.42 2.34
CA LEU A 146 -15.67 -1.47 1.35
C LEU A 146 -16.99 -1.94 0.73
N LEU A 147 -17.09 -3.22 0.37
CA LEU A 147 -18.28 -3.79 -0.25
C LEU A 147 -19.49 -3.75 0.70
N VAL A 148 -19.32 -4.18 1.95
CA VAL A 148 -20.38 -4.11 2.98
C VAL A 148 -20.79 -2.67 3.22
N GLY A 149 -19.83 -1.75 3.33
CA GLY A 149 -20.12 -0.33 3.47
C GLY A 149 -20.96 0.24 2.32
N ARG A 150 -20.71 -0.21 1.09
CA ARG A 150 -21.51 0.17 -0.08
C ARG A 150 -22.89 -0.47 -0.09
N LEU A 151 -22.98 -1.79 0.13
CA LEU A 151 -24.24 -2.55 0.08
C LEU A 151 -25.22 -2.16 1.18
N THR A 152 -24.71 -1.81 2.36
CA THR A 152 -25.52 -1.35 3.51
C THR A 152 -25.92 0.13 3.42
N GLY A 153 -25.44 0.85 2.41
CA GLY A 153 -25.65 2.30 2.28
C GLY A 153 -24.87 3.12 3.32
N TRP A 154 -23.91 2.51 4.01
CA TRP A 154 -23.05 3.19 4.99
C TRP A 154 -22.20 4.29 4.33
N ASN A 155 -21.72 3.99 3.13
CA ASN A 155 -21.03 4.90 2.24
C ASN A 155 -21.46 4.75 0.77
N LYS A 156 -21.16 5.76 -0.02
CA LYS A 156 -21.30 5.79 -1.47
C LYS A 156 -20.06 6.40 -2.08
N PHE A 157 -19.69 6.03 -3.29
CA PHE A 157 -18.64 6.74 -4.00
C PHE A 157 -19.24 7.91 -4.75
N GLN A 158 -18.66 9.10 -4.62
CA GLN A 158 -19.11 10.28 -5.34
C GLN A 158 -17.91 11.06 -5.83
N PHE A 159 -18.10 11.77 -6.94
CA PHE A 159 -17.09 12.67 -7.45
C PHE A 159 -16.84 13.81 -6.46
N ILE A 160 -15.57 14.02 -6.08
CA ILE A 160 -15.16 15.11 -5.22
C ILE A 160 -14.27 16.06 -6.05
N PRO A 161 -14.78 17.26 -6.42
CA PRO A 161 -14.02 18.21 -7.24
C PRO A 161 -12.66 18.60 -6.66
N GLY A 162 -12.53 18.63 -5.34
CA GLY A 162 -11.26 18.95 -4.66
C GLY A 162 -10.15 17.93 -4.92
N TYR A 163 -10.49 16.68 -5.24
CA TYR A 163 -9.52 15.63 -5.53
C TYR A 163 -9.49 15.22 -7.01
N ALA A 164 -10.41 15.76 -7.83
CA ALA A 164 -10.59 15.36 -9.23
C ALA A 164 -10.80 13.85 -9.46
N VAL A 165 -11.27 13.14 -8.43
CA VAL A 165 -11.54 11.70 -8.45
C VAL A 165 -12.87 11.40 -7.75
N CYS A 166 -13.41 10.22 -8.02
CA CYS A 166 -14.47 9.66 -7.19
C CYS A 166 -13.88 9.09 -5.92
N SER A 167 -14.45 9.44 -4.76
CA SER A 167 -13.97 8.97 -3.46
C SER A 167 -15.14 8.69 -2.52
N ILE A 168 -14.84 8.19 -1.33
CA ILE A 168 -15.85 7.79 -0.35
C ILE A 168 -16.59 9.02 0.17
N ALA A 169 -17.91 9.03 -0.01
CA ALA A 169 -18.84 9.98 0.57
C ALA A 169 -19.77 9.25 1.55
N PHE A 170 -19.78 9.72 2.80
CA PHE A 170 -20.60 9.13 3.86
C PHE A 170 -21.98 9.77 3.91
N VAL A 171 -23.02 8.95 4.13
CA VAL A 171 -24.40 9.42 4.23
C VAL A 171 -24.64 10.16 5.56
N LYS A 172 -24.06 9.66 6.66
CA LYS A 172 -24.16 10.24 8.00
C LYS A 172 -22.79 10.69 8.51
N ASN A 173 -22.76 11.78 9.28
CA ASN A 173 -21.54 12.25 9.93
C ASN A 173 -20.96 11.23 10.92
N GLU A 174 -21.82 10.47 11.62
CA GLU A 174 -21.41 9.38 12.50
C GLU A 174 -20.61 8.30 11.75
N ASN A 175 -21.09 7.88 10.58
CA ASN A 175 -20.42 6.90 9.73
C ASN A 175 -19.03 7.39 9.32
N ARG A 176 -18.93 8.67 8.95
CA ARG A 176 -17.66 9.31 8.58
C ARG A 176 -16.68 9.30 9.75
N ILE A 177 -17.15 9.67 10.94
CA ILE A 177 -16.34 9.68 12.16
C ILE A 177 -15.84 8.27 12.47
N ILE A 178 -16.74 7.28 12.51
CA ILE A 178 -16.39 5.87 12.76
C ILE A 178 -15.37 5.37 11.73
N HIS A 179 -15.61 5.63 10.45
CA HIS A 179 -14.70 5.24 9.38
C HIS A 179 -13.31 5.85 9.57
N TYR A 180 -13.22 7.16 9.78
CA TYR A 180 -11.91 7.81 9.94
C TYR A 180 -11.19 7.34 11.19
N PHE A 181 -11.86 7.20 12.34
CA PHE A 181 -11.22 6.67 13.55
C PHE A 181 -10.69 5.24 13.34
N LEU A 182 -11.51 4.37 12.75
CA LEU A 182 -11.16 2.97 12.54
C LEU A 182 -10.05 2.80 11.50
N MET A 183 -10.17 3.46 10.35
CA MET A 183 -9.20 3.37 9.25
C MET A 183 -7.89 4.09 9.59
N PHE A 184 -7.94 5.24 10.27
CA PHE A 184 -6.73 5.92 10.74
C PHE A 184 -5.96 5.05 11.75
N GLY A 185 -6.65 4.43 12.70
CA GLY A 185 -6.00 3.52 13.65
C GLY A 185 -5.41 2.27 12.96
N ILE A 186 -6.25 1.55 12.22
CA ILE A 186 -5.91 0.20 11.70
C ILE A 186 -5.06 0.25 10.44
N LEU A 187 -5.23 1.26 9.57
CA LEU A 187 -4.60 1.30 8.25
C LEU A 187 -3.54 2.39 8.11
N PHE A 188 -3.49 3.35 9.04
CA PHE A 188 -2.42 4.35 9.07
C PHE A 188 -1.48 4.13 10.27
N VAL A 189 -1.98 4.22 11.50
CA VAL A 189 -1.14 4.14 12.70
C VAL A 189 -0.53 2.75 12.89
N LEU A 190 -1.33 1.68 12.76
CA LEU A 190 -0.84 0.32 12.94
C LEU A 190 0.20 -0.06 11.86
N PRO A 191 -0.04 0.14 10.55
CA PRO A 191 0.94 -0.25 9.54
C PRO A 191 2.21 0.61 9.60
N LEU A 192 2.10 1.90 9.91
CA LEU A 192 3.26 2.76 10.12
C LEU A 192 4.08 2.36 11.34
N SER A 193 3.44 2.09 12.48
CA SER A 193 4.15 1.67 13.70
C SER A 193 4.86 0.33 13.50
N VAL A 194 4.18 -0.65 12.91
CA VAL A 194 4.77 -1.96 12.57
C VAL A 194 5.91 -1.79 11.56
N GLY A 195 5.70 -0.99 10.51
CA GLY A 195 6.71 -0.70 9.49
C GLY A 195 7.95 -0.03 10.07
N CYS A 196 7.77 1.05 10.82
CA CYS A 196 8.84 1.79 11.47
C CYS A 196 9.62 0.90 12.44
N PHE A 197 8.93 0.22 13.36
CA PHE A 197 9.57 -0.71 14.29
C PHE A 197 10.38 -1.80 13.56
N SER A 198 9.78 -2.44 12.55
CA SER A 198 10.40 -3.51 11.78
C SER A 198 11.63 -3.03 11.03
N TYR A 199 11.55 -1.89 10.34
CA TYR A 199 12.67 -1.33 9.58
C TYR A 199 13.77 -0.76 10.47
N CYS A 200 13.45 -0.10 11.58
CA CYS A 200 14.45 0.35 12.55
C CYS A 200 15.25 -0.84 13.10
N LYS A 201 14.58 -1.91 13.53
CA LYS A 201 15.26 -3.12 14.02
C LYS A 201 16.07 -3.80 12.92
N LEU A 202 15.51 -3.90 11.71
CA LEU A 202 16.22 -4.44 10.57
C LEU A 202 17.51 -3.67 10.27
N PHE A 203 17.42 -2.34 10.22
CA PHE A 203 18.56 -1.46 9.97
C PHE A 203 19.65 -1.61 11.02
N VAL A 204 19.29 -1.61 12.31
CA VAL A 204 20.23 -1.82 13.42
C VAL A 204 20.89 -3.19 13.31
N THR A 205 20.14 -4.26 13.05
CA THR A 205 20.71 -5.61 12.89
C THR A 205 21.68 -5.69 11.71
N ILE A 206 21.36 -5.07 10.57
CA ILE A 206 22.26 -5.02 9.41
C ILE A 206 23.53 -4.24 9.74
N LEU A 207 23.42 -3.07 10.38
CA LEU A 207 24.59 -2.29 10.81
C LEU A 207 25.47 -3.07 11.77
N LEU A 208 24.88 -3.76 12.76
CA LEU A 208 25.62 -4.59 13.69
C LEU A 208 26.33 -5.74 12.98
N PHE A 209 25.68 -6.39 12.00
CA PHE A 209 26.30 -7.44 11.21
C PHE A 209 27.50 -6.90 10.40
N MET A 210 27.34 -5.77 9.71
CA MET A 210 28.44 -5.12 8.98
C MET A 210 29.58 -4.71 9.93
N SER A 211 29.24 -4.21 11.11
CA SER A 211 30.20 -3.86 12.16
C SER A 211 30.94 -5.10 12.68
N ALA A 212 30.29 -6.26 12.79
CA ALA A 212 30.92 -7.51 13.18
C ALA A 212 31.91 -8.01 12.12
N THR A 213 31.57 -7.85 10.83
CA THR A 213 32.45 -8.22 9.72
C THR A 213 33.69 -7.32 9.65
N ILE A 214 33.56 -6.04 10.03
CA ILE A 214 34.66 -5.06 10.01
C ILE A 214 35.47 -5.09 11.32
N ASN A 215 34.82 -5.21 12.48
CA ASN A 215 35.44 -5.27 13.80
C ASN A 215 34.62 -6.13 14.80
N PRO A 216 34.94 -7.42 14.95
CA PRO A 216 34.19 -8.34 15.81
C PRO A 216 34.25 -7.99 17.30
N VAL A 217 35.24 -7.20 17.74
CA VAL A 217 35.38 -6.76 19.15
C VAL A 217 34.31 -5.72 19.51
N ILE A 218 33.99 -4.79 18.60
CA ILE A 218 32.92 -3.80 18.78
C ILE A 218 31.54 -4.48 18.80
N TYR A 219 31.36 -5.51 17.97
CA TYR A 219 30.13 -6.30 17.97
C TYR A 219 29.94 -7.07 19.29
N ALA A 220 31.00 -7.68 19.82
CA ALA A 220 30.95 -8.39 21.10
C ALA A 220 30.69 -7.47 22.31
N THR A 221 31.11 -6.20 22.27
CA THR A 221 30.86 -5.23 23.34
C THR A 221 29.48 -4.59 23.29
N THR A 222 28.91 -4.38 22.10
CA THR A 222 27.59 -3.75 21.91
C THR A 222 26.43 -4.73 21.93
N ASN A 223 26.67 -6.01 21.62
CA ASN A 223 25.61 -7.02 21.54
C ASN A 223 25.53 -7.89 22.80
N LEU A 224 24.71 -7.45 23.76
CA LEU A 224 24.45 -8.14 25.03
C LEU A 224 24.00 -9.62 24.88
N HIS A 225 23.35 -9.97 23.77
CA HIS A 225 22.94 -11.36 23.51
C HIS A 225 24.13 -12.25 23.11
N PHE A 226 25.03 -11.74 22.28
CA PHE A 226 26.27 -12.44 21.90
C PHE A 226 27.15 -12.68 23.13
N ARG A 227 27.25 -11.67 24.01
CA ARG A 227 27.98 -11.77 25.27
C ARG A 227 27.41 -12.85 26.21
N LYS A 228 26.11 -13.10 26.20
CA LYS A 228 25.47 -14.12 27.05
C LYS A 228 25.67 -15.56 26.54
N GLU A 229 25.89 -15.77 25.24
CA GLU A 229 26.17 -17.10 24.69
C GLU A 229 27.63 -17.53 24.81
N PHE A 230 28.58 -16.60 24.87
CA PHE A 230 30.03 -16.88 24.97
C PHE A 230 30.61 -16.88 26.40
N VAL A 231 29.81 -16.57 27.43
CA VAL A 231 30.21 -16.56 28.86
C VAL A 231 29.69 -17.81 29.60
N LYS A 232 29.37 -18.88 28.87
CA LYS A 232 29.20 -20.23 29.42
C LYS A 232 30.44 -21.06 29.12
#